data_AF-A0A5E4KL99-F1
#
_entry.id   AF-A0A5E4KL99-F1
#
_cell.length_a   1.000
_cell.length_b   1.000
_cell.length_c   1.000
_cell.angle_alpha   90.00
_cell.angle_beta   90.00
_cell.angle_gamma   90.00
#
_symmetry.space_group_name_H-M   'P 1'
#
loop_
_entity.id
_entity.type
_entity.pdbx_description
1 polymer ?
#
loop_
_entity_poly.entity_id
_entity_poly.type
_entity_poly.pdbx_seq_one_letter_code
_entity_poly.pdbx_strand_id
1 'polypeptide(L)'
;MKTKKERMEIPENIPVITPEMMDKTAIEIAKRSAGRKESPVKGVKEIECPSCGNSTMNYADDLTFEVVLAGERIVIPNLTGLKCSKCGEVAFDANSTKIIEKYTTGKPTGGYELKISTVGGGKIGMYFPKDVLRVMKISKSEKAILTPLSNRKMVIELLNSTA
;
A
#
# COMPACT_ATOMS: atom_id res chain seq x y z
N MET A 1 -27.79 -49.70 -25.33
CA MET A 1 -27.78 -48.24 -25.09
C MET A 1 -26.63 -47.64 -25.88
N LYS A 2 -26.90 -46.78 -26.86
CA LYS A 2 -25.86 -46.11 -27.67
C LYS A 2 -25.77 -44.65 -27.21
N THR A 3 -24.65 -44.28 -26.61
CA THR A 3 -24.34 -42.91 -26.18
C THR A 3 -24.08 -42.05 -27.41
N LYS A 4 -24.99 -41.11 -27.69
CA LYS A 4 -24.80 -40.06 -28.69
C LYS A 4 -23.70 -39.12 -28.18
N LYS A 5 -22.62 -38.99 -28.95
CA LYS A 5 -21.55 -38.02 -28.74
C LYS A 5 -22.07 -36.68 -29.25
N GLU A 6 -22.49 -35.79 -28.35
CA GLU A 6 -22.85 -34.41 -28.71
C GLU A 6 -21.61 -33.71 -29.26
N ARG A 7 -21.69 -33.26 -30.52
CA ARG A 7 -20.74 -32.30 -31.09
C ARG A 7 -21.12 -30.94 -30.53
N MET A 8 -20.27 -30.37 -29.68
CA MET A 8 -20.33 -28.94 -29.38
C MET A 8 -19.93 -28.17 -30.65
N GLU A 9 -20.90 -27.55 -31.29
CA GLU A 9 -20.68 -26.59 -32.36
C GLU A 9 -20.12 -25.31 -31.72
N ILE A 10 -18.89 -24.95 -32.09
CA ILE A 10 -18.28 -23.68 -31.70
C ILE A 10 -19.02 -22.59 -32.48
N PRO A 11 -19.61 -21.58 -31.84
CA PRO A 11 -20.31 -20.50 -32.55
C PRO A 11 -19.35 -19.85 -33.55
N GLU A 12 -19.70 -19.82 -34.84
CA GLU A 12 -18.88 -19.32 -35.96
C GLU A 12 -18.58 -17.81 -35.91
N ASN A 13 -18.92 -17.13 -34.82
CA ASN A 13 -18.95 -15.67 -34.72
C ASN A 13 -18.17 -15.14 -33.50
N ILE A 14 -17.05 -15.78 -33.16
CA ILE A 14 -16.11 -15.21 -32.19
C ILE A 14 -15.25 -14.20 -32.97
N PRO A 15 -15.37 -12.88 -32.70
CA PRO A 15 -14.58 -11.89 -33.40
C PRO A 15 -13.10 -12.14 -33.10
N VAL A 16 -12.33 -12.46 -34.14
CA VAL A 16 -10.88 -12.60 -34.03
C VAL A 16 -10.29 -11.20 -33.94
N ILE A 17 -9.88 -10.80 -32.73
CA ILE A 17 -9.22 -9.52 -32.50
C ILE A 17 -7.85 -9.58 -33.16
N THR A 18 -7.65 -8.79 -34.21
CA THR A 18 -6.35 -8.68 -34.88
C THR A 18 -5.40 -7.77 -34.09
N PRO A 19 -4.07 -7.94 -34.22
CA PRO A 19 -3.09 -7.03 -33.62
C PRO A 19 -3.34 -5.56 -33.97
N GLU A 20 -3.74 -5.27 -35.23
CA GLU A 20 -4.08 -3.91 -35.66
C GLU A 20 -5.31 -3.34 -34.94
N MET A 21 -6.30 -4.18 -34.61
CA MET A 21 -7.46 -3.75 -33.82
C MET A 21 -7.05 -3.44 -32.36
N MET A 22 -6.12 -4.22 -31.80
CA MET A 22 -5.57 -3.93 -30.47
C MET A 22 -4.81 -2.61 -30.47
N ASP A 23 -3.97 -2.36 -31.47
CA ASP A 23 -3.18 -1.14 -31.59
C ASP A 23 -4.07 0.10 -31.76
N LYS A 24 -5.09 0.02 -32.62
CA LYS A 24 -6.09 1.09 -32.79
C LYS A 24 -6.83 1.38 -31.47
N THR A 25 -7.20 0.34 -30.74
CA THR A 25 -7.85 0.47 -29.43
C THR A 25 -6.91 1.10 -28.41
N ALA A 26 -5.64 0.69 -28.37
CA ALA A 26 -4.63 1.25 -27.48
C ALA A 26 -4.38 2.74 -27.76
N ILE A 27 -4.29 3.13 -29.03
CA ILE A 27 -4.15 4.52 -29.46
C ILE A 27 -5.38 5.34 -29.04
N GLU A 28 -6.59 4.80 -29.19
CA GLU A 28 -7.81 5.50 -28.82
C GLU A 28 -7.94 5.68 -27.30
N ILE A 29 -7.56 4.67 -26.51
CA ILE A 29 -7.46 4.74 -25.05
C ILE A 29 -6.40 5.78 -24.64
N ALA A 30 -5.24 5.81 -25.31
CA ALA A 30 -4.19 6.79 -25.06
C ALA A 30 -4.64 8.22 -25.36
N LYS A 31 -5.36 8.44 -26.48
CA LYS A 31 -5.92 9.76 -26.83
C LYS A 31 -6.96 10.24 -25.81
N ARG A 32 -7.83 9.35 -25.34
CA ARG A 32 -8.84 9.67 -24.30
C ARG A 32 -8.21 9.96 -22.94
N SER A 33 -7.09 9.32 -22.62
CA SER A 33 -6.39 9.50 -21.33
C SER A 33 -5.43 10.69 -21.32
N ALA A 34 -4.87 11.10 -22.48
CA ALA A 34 -3.97 12.25 -22.59
C ALA A 34 -4.57 13.59 -22.11
N GLY A 35 -5.91 13.72 -22.09
CA GLY A 35 -6.62 14.91 -21.61
C GLY A 35 -7.03 14.89 -20.13
N ARG A 36 -7.01 13.73 -19.46
CA ARG A 36 -7.44 13.59 -18.05
C ARG A 36 -6.23 13.49 -17.13
N LYS A 37 -5.60 14.63 -16.84
CA LYS A 37 -4.57 14.74 -15.79
C LYS A 37 -5.15 14.73 -14.37
N GLU A 38 -6.47 14.83 -14.24
CA GLU A 38 -7.12 14.91 -12.94
C GLU A 38 -7.34 13.52 -12.34
N SER A 39 -7.26 13.45 -11.00
CA SER A 39 -7.53 12.22 -10.26
C SER A 39 -8.93 11.68 -10.58
N PRO A 40 -9.10 10.36 -10.83
CA PRO A 40 -10.41 9.75 -11.04
C PRO A 40 -11.39 9.95 -9.88
N VAL A 41 -10.88 10.23 -8.68
CA VAL A 41 -11.65 10.46 -7.46
C VAL A 41 -11.71 11.94 -7.07
N LYS A 42 -11.29 12.86 -7.96
CA LYS A 42 -11.35 14.30 -7.71
C LYS A 42 -12.80 14.73 -7.47
N GLY A 43 -13.03 15.46 -6.38
CA GLY A 43 -14.35 15.99 -6.01
C GLY A 43 -15.26 15.03 -5.23
N VAL A 44 -14.82 13.80 -4.99
CA VAL A 44 -15.52 12.83 -4.14
C VAL A 44 -15.56 13.32 -2.69
N LYS A 45 -16.73 13.26 -2.05
CA LYS A 45 -16.95 13.62 -0.65
C LYS A 45 -17.86 12.61 0.04
N GLU A 46 -17.70 12.49 1.35
CA GLU A 46 -18.60 11.77 2.26
C GLU A 46 -18.85 10.30 1.87
N ILE A 47 -17.84 9.61 1.33
CA ILE A 47 -17.93 8.16 1.10
C ILE A 47 -17.73 7.41 2.42
N GLU A 48 -18.41 6.27 2.53
CA GLU A 48 -18.24 5.35 3.66
C GLU A 48 -16.80 4.83 3.73
N CYS A 49 -16.17 5.04 4.88
CA CYS A 49 -14.83 4.55 5.16
C CYS A 49 -14.88 3.05 5.50
N PRO A 50 -14.17 2.18 4.76
CA PRO A 50 -14.19 0.74 5.02
C PRO A 50 -13.58 0.36 6.38
N SER A 51 -12.73 1.21 6.95
CA SER A 51 -12.07 0.95 8.24
C SER A 51 -12.93 1.30 9.46
N CYS A 52 -13.80 2.32 9.36
CA CYS A 52 -14.60 2.78 10.51
C CYS A 52 -16.10 2.87 10.28
N GLY A 53 -16.59 2.59 9.06
CA GLY A 53 -18.01 2.60 8.69
C GLY A 53 -18.66 3.98 8.70
N ASN A 54 -17.88 5.07 8.71
CA ASN A 54 -18.41 6.44 8.71
C ASN A 54 -18.26 7.06 7.32
N SER A 55 -19.26 7.83 6.89
CA SER A 55 -19.28 8.60 5.63
C SER A 55 -18.37 9.83 5.68
N THR A 56 -17.09 9.62 5.92
CA THR A 56 -16.11 10.70 6.18
C THR A 56 -14.85 10.60 5.31
N MET A 57 -14.85 9.74 4.28
CA MET A 57 -13.81 9.74 3.24
C MET A 57 -14.04 10.90 2.27
N ASN A 58 -13.05 11.77 2.14
CA ASN A 58 -13.06 12.89 1.21
C ASN A 58 -11.81 12.88 0.32
N TYR A 59 -11.93 13.45 -0.88
CA TYR A 59 -10.78 13.69 -1.75
C TYR A 59 -9.70 14.53 -1.05
N ALA A 60 -8.45 14.13 -1.22
CA ALA A 60 -7.26 14.82 -0.76
C ALA A 60 -6.16 14.74 -1.83
N ASP A 61 -5.43 15.83 -2.00
CA ASP A 61 -4.32 16.01 -2.95
C ASP A 61 -2.97 16.26 -2.27
N ASP A 62 -2.93 16.17 -0.94
CA ASP A 62 -1.77 16.39 -0.07
C ASP A 62 -1.34 15.11 0.67
N LEU A 63 -1.65 13.93 0.11
CA LEU A 63 -1.36 12.67 0.77
C LEU A 63 0.12 12.34 0.72
N THR A 64 0.62 11.75 1.81
CA THR A 64 2.00 11.26 1.90
C THR A 64 1.99 9.75 2.07
N PHE A 65 2.63 9.04 1.16
CA PHE A 65 2.92 7.62 1.31
C PHE A 65 4.28 7.45 1.99
N GLU A 66 4.29 6.68 3.08
CA GLU A 66 5.50 6.36 3.81
C GLU A 66 5.57 4.86 4.07
N VAL A 67 6.68 4.25 3.66
CA VAL A 67 7.01 2.85 3.92
C VAL A 67 8.48 2.70 4.27
N VAL A 68 8.77 1.77 5.19
CA VAL A 68 10.12 1.31 5.48
C VAL A 68 10.26 -0.07 4.85
N LEU A 69 11.24 -0.21 3.95
CA LEU A 69 11.65 -1.46 3.34
C LEU A 69 13.03 -1.85 3.90
N ALA A 70 13.57 -3.00 3.50
CA ALA A 70 14.85 -3.48 4.01
C ALA A 70 15.98 -2.46 3.78
N GLY A 71 16.34 -1.71 4.82
CA GLY A 71 17.41 -0.70 4.79
C GLY A 71 17.04 0.66 4.19
N GLU A 72 15.79 0.88 3.79
CA GLU A 72 15.38 2.12 3.11
C GLU A 72 14.05 2.65 3.65
N ARG A 73 13.97 3.96 3.88
CA ARG A 73 12.72 4.66 4.15
C ARG A 73 12.32 5.42 2.89
N ILE A 74 11.14 5.11 2.36
CA ILE A 74 10.58 5.76 1.17
C ILE A 74 9.45 6.66 1.63
N VAL A 75 9.58 7.96 1.34
CA VAL A 75 8.56 8.98 1.58
C VAL A 75 8.20 9.62 0.25
N ILE A 76 6.94 9.50 -0.15
CA ILE A 76 6.40 10.06 -1.40
C ILE A 76 5.29 11.05 -1.02
N PRO A 77 5.57 12.36 -1.02
CA PRO A 77 4.57 13.39 -0.73
C PRO A 77 3.72 13.73 -1.97
N ASN A 78 2.71 14.58 -1.76
CA ASN A 78 1.87 15.18 -2.81
C ASN A 78 1.15 14.15 -3.69
N LEU A 79 0.63 13.10 -3.06
CA LEU A 79 -0.20 12.09 -3.70
C LEU A 79 -1.68 12.44 -3.59
N THR A 80 -2.46 11.90 -4.51
CA THR A 80 -3.90 12.12 -4.63
C THR A 80 -4.69 10.87 -4.27
N GLY A 81 -5.86 11.05 -3.65
CA GLY A 81 -6.68 9.94 -3.20
C GLY A 81 -7.82 10.37 -2.29
N LEU A 82 -8.21 9.48 -1.39
CA LEU A 82 -9.24 9.69 -0.38
C LEU A 82 -8.63 9.58 1.01
N LYS A 83 -9.06 10.44 1.93
CA LYS A 83 -8.68 10.43 3.34
C LYS A 83 -9.92 10.49 4.22
N CYS A 84 -9.99 9.58 5.18
CA CYS A 84 -11.02 9.61 6.20
C CYS A 84 -10.68 10.65 7.27
N SER A 85 -11.54 11.64 7.48
CA SER A 85 -11.34 12.67 8.51
C SER A 85 -11.49 12.13 9.94
N LYS A 86 -12.14 10.98 10.13
CA LYS A 86 -12.40 10.39 11.46
C LYS A 86 -11.28 9.47 11.95
N CYS A 87 -10.86 8.49 11.14
CA CYS A 87 -9.87 7.49 11.57
C CYS A 87 -8.50 7.64 10.88
N GLY A 88 -8.37 8.57 9.93
CA GLY A 88 -7.12 8.81 9.20
C GLY A 88 -6.76 7.74 8.17
N GLU A 89 -7.68 6.85 7.82
CA GLU A 89 -7.48 5.88 6.73
C GLU A 89 -7.30 6.60 5.40
N VAL A 90 -6.41 6.08 4.54
CA VAL A 90 -6.07 6.67 3.25
C VAL A 90 -6.21 5.63 2.14
N ALA A 91 -6.83 6.01 1.02
CA ALA A 91 -6.86 5.22 -0.20
C ALA A 91 -6.29 6.04 -1.35
N PHE A 92 -5.23 5.56 -1.99
CA PHE A 92 -4.58 6.27 -3.10
C PHE A 92 -5.31 6.02 -4.43
N ASP A 93 -5.31 7.01 -5.31
CA ASP A 93 -5.88 6.83 -6.65
C ASP A 93 -4.95 6.04 -7.58
N ALA A 94 -5.41 5.76 -8.81
CA ALA A 94 -4.67 4.95 -9.77
C ALA A 94 -3.32 5.57 -10.19
N ASN A 95 -3.23 6.91 -10.26
CA ASN A 95 -1.99 7.59 -10.66
C ASN A 95 -0.96 7.55 -9.52
N SER A 96 -1.41 7.84 -8.31
CA SER A 96 -0.60 7.78 -7.09
C SER A 96 -0.14 6.36 -6.80
N THR A 97 -1.00 5.36 -7.00
CA THR A 97 -0.65 3.94 -6.86
C THR A 97 0.46 3.54 -7.83
N LYS A 98 0.40 3.94 -9.11
CA LYS A 98 1.49 3.69 -10.07
C LYS A 98 2.82 4.31 -9.65
N ILE A 99 2.78 5.52 -9.08
CA ILE A 99 3.97 6.19 -8.54
C ILE A 99 4.52 5.37 -7.37
N ILE A 100 3.67 5.01 -6.40
CA ILE A 100 4.05 4.17 -5.26
C ILE A 100 4.70 2.88 -5.74
N GLU A 101 4.04 2.13 -6.63
CA GLU A 101 4.54 0.88 -7.20
C GLU A 101 5.89 1.04 -7.87
N LYS A 102 6.12 2.11 -8.63
CA LYS A 102 7.41 2.37 -9.27
C LYS A 102 8.58 2.41 -8.27
N TYR A 103 8.34 2.90 -7.05
CA TYR A 103 9.37 3.03 -6.02
C TYR A 103 9.41 1.85 -5.04
N THR A 104 8.35 1.04 -4.95
CA THR A 104 8.27 -0.09 -4.00
C THR A 104 8.40 -1.46 -4.66
N THR A 105 8.12 -1.59 -5.96
CA THR A 105 8.15 -2.88 -6.67
C THR A 105 9.57 -3.45 -6.75
N GLY A 106 9.70 -4.75 -6.49
CA GLY A 106 10.99 -5.46 -6.57
C GLY A 106 11.93 -5.19 -5.40
N LYS A 107 11.57 -4.28 -4.48
CA LYS A 107 12.30 -4.09 -3.24
C LYS A 107 11.89 -5.18 -2.25
N PRO A 108 12.87 -5.86 -1.60
CA PRO A 108 12.54 -6.90 -0.65
C PRO A 108 11.77 -6.28 0.53
N THR A 109 10.56 -6.79 0.76
CA THR A 109 9.81 -6.55 1.98
C THR A 109 10.52 -7.30 3.10
N GLY A 110 11.47 -6.61 3.73
CA GLY A 110 12.17 -7.11 4.91
C GLY A 110 11.47 -6.64 6.18
N GLY A 111 11.38 -7.53 7.16
CA GLY A 111 10.82 -7.19 8.46
C GLY A 111 10.89 -8.40 9.39
N TYR A 112 10.81 -8.13 10.68
CA TYR A 112 10.70 -9.17 11.68
C TYR A 112 9.32 -9.05 12.34
N GLU A 113 8.59 -10.17 12.40
CA GLU A 113 7.38 -10.24 13.22
C GLU A 113 7.78 -10.30 14.69
N LEU A 114 7.26 -9.35 15.48
CA LEU A 114 7.54 -9.24 16.91
C LEU A 114 6.29 -9.49 17.73
N LYS A 115 6.42 -10.28 18.79
CA LYS A 115 5.35 -10.48 19.76
C LYS A 115 5.42 -9.43 20.87
N ILE A 116 4.32 -8.70 21.06
CA ILE A 116 4.12 -7.85 22.25
C ILE A 116 3.60 -8.74 23.38
N SER A 117 4.27 -8.73 24.52
CA SER A 117 3.92 -9.54 25.68
C SER A 117 3.89 -8.71 26.95
N THR A 118 3.10 -9.13 27.94
CA THR A 118 3.10 -8.53 29.27
C THR A 118 4.39 -8.90 30.00
N VAL A 119 5.12 -7.91 30.53
CA VAL A 119 6.39 -8.08 31.26
C VAL A 119 6.24 -7.90 32.78
N GLY A 120 5.01 -7.94 33.28
CA GLY A 120 4.68 -7.78 34.70
C GLY A 120 4.58 -6.31 35.12
N GLY A 121 3.90 -6.05 36.24
CA GLY A 121 3.73 -4.69 36.79
C GLY A 121 2.99 -3.71 35.87
N GLY A 122 2.06 -4.21 35.05
CA GLY A 122 1.29 -3.39 34.10
C GLY A 122 2.07 -2.93 32.86
N LYS A 123 3.28 -3.45 32.64
CA LYS A 123 4.13 -3.09 31.50
C LYS A 123 3.98 -4.10 30.36
N ILE A 124 4.05 -3.59 29.13
CA ILE A 124 4.18 -4.38 27.91
C ILE A 124 5.61 -4.29 27.39
N GLY A 125 6.08 -5.38 26.79
CA GLY A 125 7.43 -5.54 26.28
C GLY A 125 7.39 -6.11 24.88
N MET A 126 8.35 -5.72 24.06
CA MET A 126 8.56 -6.22 22.72
C MET A 126 9.93 -6.89 22.65
N TYR A 127 9.97 -8.09 22.09
CA TYR A 127 11.22 -8.86 21.96
C TYR A 127 11.86 -8.60 20.60
N PHE A 128 13.15 -8.26 20.58
CA PHE A 128 13.93 -8.19 19.35
C PHE A 128 14.51 -9.58 19.01
N PRO A 129 14.40 -10.05 17.75
CA PRO A 129 15.05 -11.27 17.29
C PRO A 129 16.56 -11.15 17.43
N LYS A 130 17.22 -12.28 17.68
CA LYS A 130 18.69 -12.31 17.86
C LYS A 130 19.44 -11.71 16.68
N ASP A 131 18.93 -11.87 15.46
CA ASP A 131 19.54 -11.28 14.28
C ASP A 131 19.47 -9.75 14.27
N VAL A 132 18.36 -9.16 14.71
CA VAL A 132 18.23 -7.70 14.85
C VAL A 132 19.22 -7.19 15.88
N LEU A 133 19.29 -7.84 17.06
CA LEU A 133 20.25 -7.47 18.10
C LEU A 133 21.69 -7.52 17.58
N ARG A 134 22.04 -8.55 16.80
CA ARG A 134 23.37 -8.74 16.23
C ARG A 134 23.71 -7.71 15.13
N VAL A 135 22.81 -7.51 14.17
CA VAL A 135 23.03 -6.63 13.01
C VAL A 135 23.05 -5.16 13.44
N MET A 136 22.12 -4.77 14.32
CA MET A 136 22.01 -3.40 14.83
C MET A 136 22.91 -3.14 16.04
N LYS A 137 23.63 -4.16 16.54
CA LYS A 137 24.53 -4.10 17.70
C LYS A 137 23.86 -3.59 18.99
N ILE A 138 22.57 -3.91 19.17
CA ILE A 138 21.78 -3.46 20.32
C ILE A 138 22.26 -4.16 21.59
N SER A 139 22.68 -3.39 22.59
CA SER A 139 23.13 -3.89 23.89
C SER A 139 22.04 -3.82 24.97
N LYS A 140 22.24 -4.59 26.05
CA LYS A 140 21.38 -4.49 27.24
C LYS A 140 21.56 -3.09 27.82
N SER A 141 20.48 -2.39 28.12
CA SER A 141 20.41 -1.02 28.69
C SER A 141 20.48 0.17 27.72
N GLU A 142 20.54 -0.07 26.41
CA GLU A 142 20.31 0.98 25.43
C GLU A 142 18.91 1.60 25.57
N LYS A 143 18.85 2.91 25.33
CA LYS A 143 17.59 3.65 25.32
C LYS A 143 17.10 3.77 23.89
N ALA A 144 15.80 3.75 23.73
CA ALA A 144 15.15 4.03 22.46
C ALA A 144 14.07 5.08 22.67
N ILE A 145 13.85 5.93 21.67
CA ILE A 145 12.69 6.81 21.58
C ILE A 145 11.66 6.13 20.69
N LEU A 146 10.42 6.06 21.18
CA LEU A 146 9.28 5.57 20.42
C LEU A 146 8.38 6.76 20.10
N THR A 147 8.28 7.09 18.83
CA THR A 147 7.44 8.19 18.34
C THR A 147 6.21 7.61 17.65
N PRO A 148 5.00 7.74 18.23
CA PRO A 148 3.78 7.31 17.56
C PRO A 148 3.49 8.23 16.37
N LEU A 149 3.22 7.64 15.20
CA LEU A 149 2.82 8.37 13.99
C LEU A 149 1.32 8.28 13.73
N SER A 150 0.70 7.15 14.09
CA SER A 150 -0.75 6.93 13.99
C SER A 150 -1.18 5.82 14.93
N ASN A 151 -2.47 5.47 14.92
CA ASN A 151 -3.02 4.36 15.71
C ASN A 151 -2.42 2.98 15.36
N ARG A 152 -1.65 2.87 14.25
CA ARG A 152 -1.05 1.61 13.79
C ARG A 152 0.43 1.73 13.43
N LYS A 153 1.04 2.91 13.56
CA LYS A 153 2.42 3.16 13.12
C LYS A 153 3.19 3.89 14.20
N MET A 154 4.42 3.43 14.43
CA MET A 154 5.39 4.09 15.30
C MET A 154 6.78 3.97 14.68
N VAL A 155 7.64 4.92 14.98
CA VAL A 155 9.07 4.84 14.68
C VAL A 155 9.82 4.64 15.98
N ILE A 156 10.81 3.74 15.97
CA ILE A 156 11.69 3.50 17.12
C ILE A 156 13.09 3.91 16.71
N GLU A 157 13.65 4.88 17.43
CA GLU A 157 15.01 5.37 17.22
C GLU A 157 15.88 4.92 18.38
N LEU A 158 16.94 4.16 18.10
CA LEU A 158 17.93 3.80 19.09
C LEU A 158 18.79 5.03 19.40
N LEU A 159 18.82 5.42 20.66
CA LEU A 159 19.74 6.43 21.14
C LEU A 159 21.08 5.75 21.36
N ASN A 160 21.85 5.53 20.28
CA ASN A 160 23.19 4.99 20.39
C ASN A 160 23.95 5.82 21.44
N SER A 161 24.38 5.18 22.53
CA SER A 161 25.49 5.70 23.30
C SER A 161 26.71 5.58 22.40
N THR A 162 27.12 6.69 21.79
CA THR A 162 28.46 6.80 21.23
C THR A 162 29.47 6.35 22.29
N ALA A 163 30.17 5.26 22.00
CA ALA A 163 31.45 4.91 22.58
C ALA A 163 32.28 4.28 21.46
#